data_AF-A0A7Y4YIZ6-F1
#
_entry.id   AF-A0A7Y4YIZ6-F1
#
_cell.length_a   1.000
_cell.length_b   1.000
_cell.length_c   1.000
_cell.angle_alpha   90.00
_cell.angle_beta   90.00
_cell.angle_gamma   90.00
#
_symmetry.space_group_name_H-M   'P 1'
#
loop_
_entity.id
_entity.type
_entity.pdbx_description
1 polymer ?
#
loop_
_entity_poly.entity_id
_entity_poly.type
_entity_poly.pdbx_seq_one_letter_code
_entity_poly.pdbx_strand_id
1 'polypeptide(L)' 'GSIGRTDLWGGDFDAIERSIRERLYSLHDATTVVTGHGPETEFGVEKESNQFFRI' A
#
# COMPACT_ATOMS: atom_id res chain seq x y z
N GLY A 1 6.35 4.67 -4.12
CA GLY A 1 5.00 4.12 -3.96
C GLY A 1 3.90 5.15 -4.08
N SER A 2 2.71 4.69 -4.45
CA SER A 2 1.43 5.41 -4.39
C SER A 2 0.34 4.43 -3.89
N ILE A 3 -0.92 4.88 -3.86
CA ILE A 3 -2.09 3.99 -3.69
C ILE A 3 -3.13 4.23 -4.77
N GLY A 4 -4.05 3.28 -4.89
CA GLY A 4 -5.29 3.49 -5.62
C GLY A 4 -6.04 4.71 -5.08
N ARG A 5 -6.69 5.44 -5.99
CA ARG A 5 -7.44 6.66 -5.65
C ARG A 5 -8.62 6.35 -4.73
N THR A 6 -8.92 7.28 -3.82
CA THR A 6 -9.97 7.15 -2.79
C THR A 6 -11.07 8.19 -2.93
N ASP A 7 -11.03 9.02 -3.97
CA ASP A 7 -11.88 10.21 -4.17
C ASP A 7 -13.09 9.96 -5.09
N LEU A 8 -13.29 8.73 -5.57
CA LEU A 8 -14.46 8.34 -6.36
C LEU A 8 -15.58 7.82 -5.47
N TRP A 9 -16.78 7.61 -6.06
CA TRP A 9 -17.92 7.07 -5.34
C TRP A 9 -17.59 5.71 -4.70
N GLY A 10 -17.78 5.62 -3.38
CA GLY A 10 -17.42 4.44 -2.58
C GLY A 10 -15.95 4.36 -2.16
N GLY A 11 -15.12 5.34 -2.52
CA GLY A 11 -13.75 5.45 -2.04
C GLY A 11 -13.67 5.96 -0.60
N ASP A 12 -12.71 5.42 0.16
CA ASP A 12 -12.48 5.74 1.57
C ASP A 12 -10.97 5.61 1.87
N PHE A 13 -10.35 6.74 2.22
CA PHE A 13 -8.91 6.77 2.53
C PHE A 13 -8.58 6.03 3.82
N ASP A 14 -9.37 6.23 4.87
CA ASP A 14 -9.15 5.62 6.18
C ASP A 14 -9.32 4.10 6.10
N ALA A 15 -10.25 3.63 5.25
CA ALA A 15 -10.41 2.20 5.00
C ALA A 15 -9.19 1.58 4.29
N ILE A 16 -8.61 2.26 3.29
CA ILE A 16 -7.39 1.79 2.62
C ILE A 16 -6.21 1.78 3.61
N GLU A 17 -6.02 2.87 4.35
CA GLU A 17 -4.92 2.96 5.32
C GLU A 17 -5.03 1.85 6.37
N ARG A 18 -6.23 1.65 6.95
CA ARG A 18 -6.48 0.58 7.92
C ARG A 18 -6.18 -0.80 7.33
N SER A 19 -6.66 -1.09 6.12
CA SER A 19 -6.41 -2.39 5.49
C SER A 19 -4.92 -2.64 5.25
N ILE A 20 -4.16 -1.61 4.88
CA ILE A 20 -2.71 -1.73 4.67
C ILE A 20 -1.99 -2.01 5.99
N ARG A 21 -2.30 -1.26 7.06
CA ARG A 21 -1.69 -1.44 8.38
C ARG A 21 -2.06 -2.78 9.02
N GLU A 22 -3.29 -3.24 8.87
CA GLU A 22 -3.74 -4.47 9.52
C GLU A 22 -3.33 -5.74 8.76
N ARG A 23 -3.21 -5.67 7.42
CA ARG A 23 -2.94 -6.86 6.60
C ARG A 23 -1.54 -6.91 6.02
N LEU A 24 -1.04 -5.79 5.51
CA LEU A 24 0.24 -5.80 4.79
C LEU A 24 1.41 -5.69 5.77
N TYR A 25 1.29 -4.90 6.84
CA TYR A 25 2.38 -4.73 7.81
C TYR A 25 2.72 -6.00 8.61
N SER A 26 1.87 -7.03 8.57
CA SER A 26 2.20 -8.36 9.10
C SER A 26 3.04 -9.23 8.14
N LEU A 27 3.29 -8.78 6.92
CA LEU A 27 4.05 -9.51 5.91
C LEU A 27 5.56 -9.23 6.03
N HIS A 28 6.36 -10.18 5.55
CA HIS A 28 7.82 -10.04 5.52
C HIS A 28 8.24 -8.98 4.49
N ASP A 29 9.32 -8.25 4.74
CA ASP A 29 9.74 -7.15 3.85
C ASP A 29 10.07 -7.63 2.42
N ALA A 30 10.59 -8.86 2.26
CA ALA A 30 10.87 -9.49 0.96
C ALA A 30 9.61 -9.97 0.20
N THR A 31 8.41 -9.68 0.70
CA THR A 31 7.16 -10.05 0.02
C THR A 31 7.00 -9.26 -1.28
N THR A 32 6.88 -9.97 -2.40
CA THR A 32 6.58 -9.34 -3.69
C THR A 32 5.16 -8.75 -3.69
N VAL A 33 5.06 -7.48 -4.09
CA VAL A 33 3.82 -6.75 -4.28
C VAL A 33 3.52 -6.70 -5.78
N VAL A 34 2.55 -7.51 -6.21
CA VAL A 34 2.06 -7.53 -7.58
C VAL A 34 0.96 -6.47 -7.72
N THR A 35 1.27 -5.35 -8.34
CA THR A 35 0.34 -4.21 -8.45
C THR A 35 -0.69 -4.39 -9.56
N GLY A 36 -1.91 -3.89 -9.37
CA GLY A 36 -2.89 -3.84 -10.45
C GLY A 36 -2.50 -2.88 -11.60
N HIS A 37 -1.74 -1.83 -11.29
CA HIS A 37 -1.22 -0.84 -12.25
C HIS A 37 0.21 -0.45 -11.88
N GLY A 38 1.09 -0.42 -12.89
CA GLY A 38 2.51 -0.13 -12.71
C GLY A 38 3.35 -1.41 -12.57
N PRO A 39 4.66 -1.25 -12.28
CA PRO A 39 5.57 -2.38 -12.09
C PRO A 39 5.37 -3.04 -10.72
N GLU A 40 5.79 -4.31 -10.62
CA GLU A 40 5.92 -5.00 -9.34
C GLU A 40 6.98 -4.34 -8.45
N THR A 41 6.84 -4.54 -7.15
CA THR A 41 7.74 -4.00 -6.13
C THR A 41 7.86 -4.98 -4.96
N GLU A 42 8.63 -4.63 -3.92
CA GLU A 42 8.73 -5.40 -2.68
C GLU A 42 8.13 -4.60 -1.52
N PHE A 43 7.55 -5.31 -0.55
CA PHE A 43 6.85 -4.66 0.55
C PHE A 43 7.78 -3.79 1.40
N GLY A 44 9.01 -4.22 1.64
CA GLY A 44 10.03 -3.42 2.34
C GLY A 44 10.33 -2.09 1.64
N VAL A 45 10.47 -2.12 0.32
CA VAL A 45 10.69 -0.92 -0.51
C VAL A 45 9.50 0.03 -0.41
N GLU A 46 8.28 -0.48 -0.42
CA GLU A 46 7.07 0.34 -0.26
C GLU A 46 6.96 0.94 1.15
N LYS A 47 7.29 0.20 2.22
CA LYS A 47 7.28 0.75 3.59
C LYS A 47 8.21 1.96 3.73
N GLU A 48 9.38 1.92 3.11
CA GLU A 48 10.36 3.01 3.20
C GLU A 48 10.05 4.18 2.26
N SER A 49 9.55 3.88 1.05
CA SER A 49 9.45 4.88 -0.03
C SER A 49 8.04 5.45 -0.23
N ASN A 50 6.97 4.75 0.18
CA ASN A 50 5.60 5.16 -0.09
C ASN A 50 5.17 6.31 0.81
N GLN A 51 4.85 7.46 0.20
CA GLN A 51 4.56 8.71 0.91
C GLN A 51 3.25 8.68 1.70
N PHE A 52 2.34 7.75 1.41
CA PHE A 52 1.05 7.63 2.10
C PHE A 52 1.15 6.90 3.45
N PHE A 53 2.25 6.17 3.71
CA PHE A 53 2.39 5.33 4.89
C PHE A 53 3.73 5.46 5.59
N ARG A 54 4.47 6.55 5.34
CA ARG A 54 5.74 6.80 6.06
C ARG A 54 5.48 6.76 7.57
N ILE A 55 6.20 5.87 8.25
CA ILE A 55 6.34 5.85 9.71
C ILE A 55 7.16 7.08 10.11
#